data_AF-A0A6L9ZGL2-F1
#
_entry.id   AF-A0A6L9ZGL2-F1
#
_cell.length_a   1.000
_cell.length_b   1.000
_cell.length_c   1.000
_cell.angle_alpha   90.00
_cell.angle_beta   90.00
_cell.angle_gamma   90.00
#
_symmetry.space_group_name_H-M   'P 1'
#
loop_
_entity.id
_entity.type
_entity.pdbx_description
1 polymer ?
#
loop_
_entity_poly.entity_id
_entity_poly.type
_entity_poly.pdbx_seq_one_letter_code
_entity_poly.pdbx_strand_id
1 'polypeptide(L)' 'MLSAVIQNWSILKNTSIEGFRRAFLQRNGIVRIRDGSWLLQVERETYDILLDRIPWSIRVVKLPWMDNILYVEW' A
#
# COMPACT_ATOMS: atom_id res chain seq x y z
N MET A 1 -13.73 -8.95 -0.82
CA MET A 1 -13.09 -7.65 -1.14
C MET A 1 -11.63 -7.82 -1.56
N LEU A 2 -10.76 -8.50 -0.79
CA LEU A 2 -9.36 -8.74 -1.19
C LEU A 2 -9.20 -9.53 -2.50
N SER A 3 -10.09 -10.49 -2.75
CA SER A 3 -10.15 -11.22 -4.03
C SER A 3 -10.34 -10.29 -5.23
N ALA A 4 -11.19 -9.26 -5.11
CA ALA A 4 -11.40 -8.27 -6.17
C ALA A 4 -10.13 -7.43 -6.40
N VAL A 5 -9.40 -7.07 -5.34
CA VAL A 5 -8.11 -6.36 -5.47
C VAL A 5 -7.11 -7.20 -6.26
N ILE A 6 -6.97 -8.48 -5.91
CA ILE A 6 -6.08 -9.43 -6.60
C ILE A 6 -6.50 -9.60 -8.07
N GLN A 7 -7.81 -9.69 -8.35
CA GLN A 7 -8.34 -9.81 -9.71
C GLN A 7 -8.08 -8.55 -10.56
N ASN A 8 -8.22 -7.36 -9.98
CA ASN A 8 -7.99 -6.10 -10.69
C ASN A 8 -6.50 -5.79 -10.85
N TRP A 9 -5.63 -6.33 -9.99
CA TRP A 9 -4.18 -6.20 -10.11
C TRP A 9 -3.59 -7.44 -10.80
N SER A 10 -3.83 -7.54 -12.11
CA SER A 10 -3.62 -8.75 -12.93
C SER A 10 -2.21 -9.37 -12.86
N ILE A 11 -1.16 -8.59 -12.56
CA ILE A 11 0.20 -9.12 -12.40
C ILE A 11 0.36 -10.04 -11.19
N LEU A 12 -0.52 -9.94 -10.18
CA LEU A 12 -0.50 -10.80 -9.02
C LEU A 12 -0.90 -12.25 -9.34
N LYS A 13 -1.50 -12.52 -10.51
CA LYS A 13 -1.85 -13.86 -11.01
C LYS A 13 -2.53 -14.72 -9.92
N ASN A 14 -1.90 -15.83 -9.54
CA ASN A 14 -2.40 -16.83 -8.59
C ASN A 14 -1.96 -16.56 -7.14
N THR A 15 -1.53 -15.34 -6.83
CA THR A 15 -1.22 -14.94 -5.45
C THR A 15 -2.44 -15.22 -4.56
N SER A 16 -2.24 -16.03 -3.52
CA SER A 16 -3.28 -16.30 -2.54
C SER A 16 -3.57 -15.06 -1.71
N ILE A 17 -4.77 -14.99 -1.10
CA ILE A 17 -5.14 -13.88 -0.20
C ILE A 17 -4.13 -13.73 0.94
N GLU A 18 -3.63 -14.84 1.48
CA GLU A 18 -2.62 -14.85 2.55
C GLU A 18 -1.23 -14.41 2.05
N GLY A 19 -0.87 -14.72 0.81
CA GLY A 19 0.33 -14.19 0.17
C GLY A 19 0.23 -12.67 -0.02
N PHE A 20 -0.91 -12.22 -0.55
CA PHE A 20 -1.19 -10.80 -0.76
C PHE A 20 -1.12 -9.98 0.54
N ARG A 21 -1.75 -10.49 1.62
CA ARG A 21 -1.71 -9.84 2.94
C ARG A 21 -0.30 -9.66 3.45
N ARG A 22 0.50 -10.73 3.44
CA ARG A 22 1.89 -10.68 3.94
C ARG A 22 2.78 -9.79 3.09
N ALA A 23 2.61 -9.83 1.77
CA ALA A 23 3.43 -9.05 0.85
C ALA A 23 3.06 -7.56 0.81
N PHE A 24 1.78 -7.18 0.92
CA PHE A 24 1.38 -5.79 0.63
C PHE A 24 0.52 -5.12 1.70
N LEU A 25 0.06 -5.84 2.73
CA LEU A 25 -0.78 -5.25 3.78
C LEU A 25 -0.14 -5.33 5.18
N GLN A 26 0.63 -6.38 5.44
CA GLN A 26 1.28 -6.65 6.72
C GLN A 26 2.77 -6.38 6.60
N ARG A 27 3.10 -5.08 6.58
CA ARG A 27 4.46 -4.61 6.34
C ARG A 27 4.93 -3.80 7.53
N ASN A 28 6.21 -3.95 7.86
CA ASN A 28 6.83 -3.07 8.83
C ASN A 28 6.92 -1.68 8.24
N GLY A 29 6.73 -0.68 9.08
CA GLY A 29 6.85 0.71 8.66
C GLY A 29 6.92 1.64 9.85
N ILE A 30 7.32 2.86 9.58
CA ILE A 30 7.41 3.92 10.58
C ILE A 30 6.49 5.05 10.14
N VAL A 31 5.67 5.52 11.08
CA VAL A 31 4.81 6.69 10.89
C VAL A 31 5.47 7.90 11.54
N ARG A 32 5.52 9.01 10.80
CA ARG A 32 6.08 10.29 11.25
C ARG A 32 5.16 11.43 10.84
N ILE A 33 5.30 12.57 11.50
CA ILE A 33 4.71 13.83 11.04
C ILE A 33 5.80 14.59 10.28
N ARG A 34 5.50 15.03 9.06
CA ARG A 34 6.38 15.84 8.22
C ARG A 34 5.55 16.95 7.58
N ASP A 35 5.98 18.19 7.75
CA ASP A 35 5.34 19.38 7.15
C ASP A 35 3.82 19.46 7.43
N GLY A 36 3.41 19.07 8.66
CA GLY A 36 2.00 19.06 9.09
C GLY A 36 1.16 17.89 8.56
N SER A 37 1.74 17.00 7.74
CA SER A 37 1.07 15.80 7.23
C SER A 37 1.67 14.52 7.83
N TRP A 38 0.92 13.43 7.75
CA TRP A 38 1.43 12.12 8.14
C TRP A 38 2.25 11.52 6.98
N LEU A 39 3.36 10.88 7.33
CA LEU A 39 4.20 10.12 6.42
C LEU A 39 4.37 8.70 6.98
N LEU A 40 3.89 7.71 6.24
CA LEU A 40 4.17 6.30 6.48
C LEU A 40 5.28 5.86 5.53
N GLN A 41 6.40 5.41 6.08
CA GLN A 41 7.49 4.83 5.31
C GLN A 41 7.51 3.33 5.57
N VAL A 42 7.27 2.56 4.51
CA VAL A 42 7.21 1.10 4.55
C VAL A 42 8.61 0.53 4.30
N GLU A 43 8.95 -0.55 4.99
CA GLU A 43 10.20 -1.28 4.77
C GLU A 43 10.23 -1.88 3.36
N ARG A 44 11.30 -1.63 2.60
CA ARG A 44 11.43 -2.09 1.22
C ARG A 44 11.69 -3.58 1.10
N GLU A 45 10.98 -4.22 0.19
CA GLU A 45 11.19 -5.61 -0.20
C GLU A 45 11.23 -5.79 -1.71
N THR A 46 11.76 -6.94 -2.13
CA THR A 46 11.95 -7.29 -3.55
C THR A 46 10.65 -7.29 -4.36
N TYR A 47 9.52 -7.67 -3.76
CA TYR A 47 8.23 -7.73 -4.44
C TYR A 47 7.54 -6.37 -4.59
N ASP A 48 8.07 -5.31 -3.98
CA ASP A 48 7.51 -3.95 -4.12
C ASP A 48 7.60 -3.43 -5.56
N ILE A 49 8.48 -4.01 -6.39
CA ILE A 49 8.53 -3.77 -7.85
C ILE A 49 7.18 -4.01 -8.55
N LEU A 50 6.31 -4.85 -7.98
CA LEU A 50 4.99 -5.09 -8.54
C LEU A 50 4.08 -3.87 -8.40
N LEU A 51 4.30 -3.01 -7.39
CA LEU A 51 3.51 -1.82 -7.11
C LEU A 51 3.56 -0.82 -8.26
N ASP A 52 4.61 -0.83 -9.09
CA ASP A 52 4.70 -0.01 -10.30
C ASP A 52 3.61 -0.31 -11.33
N ARG A 53 2.94 -1.47 -11.20
CA ARG A 53 1.85 -1.91 -12.10
C ARG A 53 0.48 -1.94 -11.43
N ILE A 54 0.33 -1.36 -10.25
CA ILE A 54 -0.97 -1.27 -9.61
C ILE A 54 -1.83 -0.20 -10.32
N PRO A 55 -3.10 -0.48 -10.64
CA PRO A 55 -3.88 0.42 -11.49
C PRO A 55 -4.52 1.61 -10.74
N TRP A 56 -4.21 1.80 -9.46
CA TRP A 56 -4.72 2.89 -8.62
C TRP A 56 -3.60 3.52 -7.78
N SER A 57 -3.81 4.74 -7.28
CA SER A 57 -2.83 5.38 -6.40
C SER A 57 -2.85 4.76 -5.00
N ILE A 58 -1.66 4.47 -4.46
CA ILE A 58 -1.46 4.00 -3.08
C ILE A 58 -0.55 4.94 -2.26
N ARG A 59 -0.07 6.02 -2.87
CA ARG A 59 0.91 6.95 -2.27
C ARG A 59 0.28 8.03 -1.41
N VAL A 60 -1.02 8.29 -1.59
CA VAL A 60 -1.75 9.36 -0.90
C VAL A 60 -3.06 8.80 -0.39
N VAL A 61 -3.27 8.86 0.92
CA VAL A 61 -4.50 8.44 1.59
C VAL A 61 -5.10 9.63 2.31
N LYS A 62 -6.33 9.97 1.92
CA LYS A 62 -7.15 11.02 2.55
C LYS A 62 -8.59 10.55 2.61
N LEU A 63 -8.99 10.09 3.79
CA LEU A 63 -10.34 9.62 4.06
C LEU A 63 -11.20 10.78 4.60
N PRO A 64 -12.54 10.72 4.49
CA PRO A 64 -13.42 11.85 4.86
C PRO A 64 -13.29 12.32 6.31
N TRP A 65 -12.81 11.46 7.21
CA TRP A 65 -12.64 11.74 8.63
C TRP A 65 -11.20 12.11 9.04
N MET A 66 -10.26 12.19 8.08
CA MET A 66 -8.87 12.54 8.39
C MET A 66 -8.69 14.05 8.32
N ASP A 67 -8.07 14.67 9.34
CA ASP A 67 -7.72 16.10 9.31
C ASP A 67 -6.56 16.39 8.36
N ASN A 68 -5.54 15.53 8.38
CA ASN A 68 -4.32 15.67 7.57
C ASN A 68 -4.20 14.53 6.55
N ILE A 69 -3.43 14.76 5.47
CA ILE A 69 -3.13 13.73 4.47
C ILE A 69 -2.13 12.73 5.06
N LEU A 70 -2.27 11.44 4.70
CA LEU A 70 -1.25 10.43 4.90
C LEU A 70 -0.55 10.15 3.57
N TYR A 71 0.71 10.53 3.49
CA TYR A 71 1.60 10.12 2.41
C TYR A 71 2.19 8.74 2.74
N VAL A 72 2.27 7.89 1.74
CA VAL A 72 2.84 6.54 1.86
C VAL A 72 4.01 6.40 0.91
N GLU A 73 5.17 6.12 1.48
CA GLU A 73 6.40 5.82 0.75
C GLU A 73 6.68 4.31 0.86
N TRP A 74 6.71 3.66 -0.31
CA TRP A 74 7.15 2.28 -0.52
C TRP A 74 8.58 2.28 -1.09
#